data_AF-A0A1L9BL49-F1
#
_entry.id   AF-A0A1L9BL49-F1
#
_cell.length_a   1.000
_cell.length_b   1.000
_cell.length_c   1.000
_cell.angle_alpha   90.00
_cell.angle_beta   90.00
_cell.angle_gamma   90.00
#
_symmetry.space_group_name_H-M   'P 1'
#
loop_
_entity.id
_entity.type
_entity.pdbx_description
1 polymer ?
#
loop_
_entity_poly.entity_id
_entity_poly.type
_entity_poly.pdbx_seq_one_letter_code
_entity_poly.pdbx_strand_id
1 'polypeptide(L)'
;MARANLATIPPDADEGTGWDYREWLAWVDDSLDRERAAVRFTNALRNVPPDDRLSLLEAMFHAMRPGMPIIAFDSLMAEAYFWADRASPSERKAYALACVSRMSQADRASFIAYLTGGKDA
;
A
#
# COMPACT_ATOMS: atom_id res chain seq x y z
N MET A 1 -8.44 -25.17 3.27
CA MET A 1 -7.20 -24.68 3.90
C MET A 1 -6.38 -23.94 2.85
N ALA A 2 -6.42 -22.61 2.86
CA ALA A 2 -5.65 -21.79 1.93
C ALA A 2 -4.19 -21.73 2.42
N ARG A 3 -3.26 -22.25 1.62
CA ARG A 3 -1.82 -21.99 1.79
C ARG A 3 -1.56 -20.57 1.29
N ALA A 4 -1.27 -19.65 2.20
CA ALA A 4 -0.70 -18.36 1.83
C ALA A 4 0.73 -18.61 1.32
N ASN A 5 0.95 -18.32 0.05
CA ASN A 5 2.21 -18.53 -0.65
C ASN A 5 3.15 -17.35 -0.30
N LEU A 6 4.04 -17.56 0.66
CA LEU A 6 5.08 -16.57 1.07
C LEU A 6 6.50 -16.98 0.67
N ALA A 7 6.65 -18.08 -0.06
CA ALA A 7 7.89 -18.47 -0.70
C ALA A 7 7.75 -18.24 -2.21
N THR A 8 7.91 -16.99 -2.65
CA THR A 8 8.35 -16.75 -4.01
C THR A 8 9.72 -17.40 -4.14
N ILE A 9 9.81 -18.52 -4.84
CA ILE A 9 11.05 -18.99 -5.46
C ILE A 9 11.70 -17.76 -6.11
N PRO A 10 13.03 -17.51 -5.99
CA PRO A 10 13.64 -16.44 -6.75
C PRO A 10 13.22 -16.68 -8.22
N PRO A 11 12.56 -15.71 -8.87
CA PRO A 11 12.22 -15.88 -10.27
C PRO A 11 13.53 -16.23 -10.98
N ASP A 12 13.52 -17.30 -11.78
CA ASP A 12 14.63 -17.75 -12.64
C ASP A 12 15.59 -18.82 -12.07
N ALA A 13 15.21 -19.58 -11.04
CA ALA A 13 16.02 -20.71 -10.54
C ALA A 13 16.07 -21.94 -11.47
N ASP A 14 15.49 -21.87 -12.68
CA ASP A 14 15.56 -22.93 -13.67
C ASP A 14 16.47 -22.50 -14.83
N GLU A 15 17.57 -23.24 -14.97
CA GLU A 15 18.48 -23.27 -16.13
C GLU A 15 19.16 -21.95 -16.54
N GLY A 16 20.20 -21.55 -15.78
CA GLY A 16 21.32 -20.76 -16.33
C GLY A 16 21.57 -19.35 -15.80
N THR A 17 21.04 -18.98 -14.64
CA THR A 17 21.24 -17.63 -14.05
C THR A 17 22.36 -17.61 -13.00
N GLY A 18 23.30 -16.68 -13.17
CA GLY A 18 24.56 -16.56 -12.41
C GLY A 18 24.43 -16.10 -10.96
N TRP A 19 23.75 -16.89 -10.13
CA TRP A 19 23.79 -16.79 -8.67
C TRP A 19 24.89 -17.70 -8.13
N ASP A 20 25.84 -17.18 -7.36
CA ASP A 20 26.76 -18.04 -6.60
C ASP A 20 26.02 -18.69 -5.42
N TYR A 21 26.46 -19.89 -5.03
CA TYR A 21 25.94 -20.66 -3.91
C TYR A 21 25.81 -19.83 -2.61
N ARG A 22 26.72 -18.86 -2.42
CA ARG A 22 26.69 -17.94 -1.27
C ARG A 22 25.52 -16.96 -1.32
N GLU A 23 25.16 -16.45 -2.49
CA GLU A 23 24.04 -15.52 -2.66
C GLU A 23 22.71 -16.26 -2.47
N TRP A 24 22.65 -17.51 -2.93
CA TRP A 24 21.50 -18.38 -2.67
C TRP A 24 21.31 -18.66 -1.18
N LEU A 25 22.38 -19.03 -0.46
CA LEU A 25 22.31 -19.26 0.99
C LEU A 25 21.91 -17.99 1.75
N ALA A 26 22.46 -16.83 1.37
CA ALA A 26 22.10 -15.56 2.00
C ALA A 26 20.62 -15.22 1.80
N TRP A 27 20.06 -15.51 0.62
CA TRP A 27 18.63 -15.34 0.36
C TRP A 27 17.76 -16.31 1.18
N VAL A 28 18.20 -17.57 1.31
CA VAL A 28 17.51 -18.57 2.14
C VAL A 28 17.52 -18.15 3.61
N ASP A 29 18.67 -17.75 4.13
CA ASP A 29 18.82 -17.32 5.52
C ASP A 29 17.97 -16.07 5.82
N ASP A 30 18.00 -15.07 4.93
CA ASP A 30 17.16 -13.87 5.04
C ASP A 30 15.66 -14.20 5.00
N SER A 31 15.26 -15.15 4.14
CA SER A 31 13.87 -15.61 4.04
C SER A 31 13.42 -16.32 5.32
N LEU A 32 14.27 -17.18 5.88
CA LEU A 32 14.01 -17.89 7.14
C LEU A 32 13.94 -16.93 8.33
N ASP A 33 14.80 -15.92 8.37
CA ASP A 33 14.80 -14.95 9.46
C ASP A 33 13.56 -14.03 9.39
N ARG A 34 13.13 -13.64 8.19
CA ARG A 34 11.84 -12.96 7.98
C ARG A 34 10.66 -13.80 8.46
N GLU A 35 10.63 -15.09 8.13
CA GLU A 35 9.58 -16.01 8.59
C GLU A 35 9.57 -16.11 10.13
N ARG A 36 10.73 -16.33 10.75
CA ARG A 36 10.87 -16.40 12.21
C ARG A 36 10.39 -15.11 12.89
N ALA A 37 10.70 -13.95 12.32
CA ALA A 37 10.23 -12.67 12.84
C ALA A 37 8.70 -12.56 12.76
N ALA A 38 8.08 -12.94 11.63
CA ALA A 38 6.63 -12.91 11.43
C ALA A 38 5.89 -13.86 12.40
N VAL A 39 6.44 -15.05 12.65
CA VAL A 39 5.89 -16.01 13.62
C VAL A 39 5.95 -15.44 15.05
N ARG A 40 7.09 -14.86 15.47
CA ARG A 40 7.22 -14.23 16.79
C ARG A 40 6.23 -13.08 16.95
N PHE A 41 6.10 -12.22 15.94
CA PHE A 41 5.14 -11.13 15.92
C PHE A 41 3.70 -11.62 16.05
N THR A 42 3.32 -12.62 15.26
CA THR A 42 1.97 -13.21 15.30
C THR A 42 1.65 -13.82 16.66
N ASN A 43 2.61 -14.50 17.29
CA ASN A 43 2.44 -15.07 18.62
C ASN A 43 2.33 -13.99 19.70
N ALA A 44 3.12 -12.91 19.61
CA ALA A 44 3.00 -11.78 20.52
C ALA A 44 1.61 -11.12 20.41
N LEU A 45 1.09 -10.93 19.20
CA LEU A 45 -0.23 -10.35 18.98
C LEU A 45 -1.37 -11.23 19.55
N ARG A 46 -1.22 -12.56 19.54
CA ARG A 46 -2.20 -13.46 20.16
C ARG A 46 -2.34 -13.28 21.68
N ASN A 47 -1.29 -12.78 22.35
CA ASN A 47 -1.32 -12.52 23.79
C ASN A 47 -1.97 -11.17 24.15
N VAL A 48 -2.26 -10.32 23.17
CA VAL A 48 -3.01 -9.06 23.36
C VAL A 48 -4.50 -9.38 23.49
N PRO A 49 -5.26 -8.69 24.36
CA PRO A 49 -6.71 -8.85 24.45
C PRO A 49 -7.38 -8.71 23.08
N PRO A 50 -8.37 -9.56 22.73
CA PRO A 50 -8.99 -9.57 21.40
C PRO A 50 -9.47 -8.19 20.93
N ASP A 51 -10.05 -7.41 21.83
CA ASP A 51 -10.63 -6.09 21.54
C ASP A 51 -9.55 -5.04 21.20
N ASP A 52 -8.31 -5.22 21.69
CA ASP A 52 -7.21 -4.27 21.51
C ASP A 52 -6.30 -4.60 20.32
N ARG A 53 -6.39 -5.82 19.77
CA ARG A 53 -5.48 -6.31 18.71
C ARG A 53 -5.53 -5.46 17.46
N LEU A 54 -6.74 -5.08 17.03
CA LEU A 54 -6.91 -4.30 15.81
C LEU A 54 -6.29 -2.91 15.96
N SER A 55 -6.58 -2.22 17.06
CA SER A 55 -6.01 -0.90 17.34
C SER A 55 -4.49 -0.92 17.45
N LEU A 56 -3.92 -1.96 18.05
CA LEU A 56 -2.46 -2.15 18.09
C LEU A 56 -1.89 -2.37 16.69
N LEU A 57 -2.51 -3.23 15.87
CA LEU A 57 -2.08 -3.47 14.49
C LEU A 57 -2.12 -2.19 13.65
N GLU A 58 -3.19 -1.40 13.78
CA GLU A 58 -3.33 -0.12 13.07
C GLU A 58 -2.24 0.87 13.50
N ALA A 59 -1.99 1.01 14.81
CA ALA A 59 -0.94 1.88 15.33
C ALA A 59 0.45 1.47 14.85
N MET A 60 0.75 0.17 14.89
CA MET A 60 2.02 -0.38 14.39
C MET A 60 2.16 -0.21 12.88
N PHE A 61 1.09 -0.46 12.12
CA PHE A 61 1.07 -0.21 10.68
C PHE A 61 1.33 1.25 10.37
N HIS A 62 0.72 2.19 11.11
CA HIS A 62 0.97 3.62 10.96
C HIS A 62 2.41 4.01 11.31
N ALA A 63 3.01 3.42 12.35
CA ALA A 63 4.37 3.72 12.79
C ALA A 63 5.46 3.12 11.88
N MET A 64 5.21 1.93 11.31
CA MET A 64 6.15 1.22 10.43
C MET A 64 5.94 1.54 8.95
N ARG A 65 4.81 2.16 8.59
CA ARG A 65 4.63 2.75 7.27
C ARG A 65 5.87 3.62 7.03
N PRO A 66 6.62 3.39 5.93
CA PRO A 66 7.72 4.28 5.57
C PRO A 66 7.16 5.69 5.63
N GLY A 67 7.68 6.52 6.54
CA GLY A 67 7.24 7.88 6.68
C GLY A 67 7.19 8.46 5.29
N MET A 68 6.03 8.99 4.89
CA MET A 68 5.86 9.75 3.67
C MET A 68 7.18 10.42 3.24
N PRO A 69 7.76 10.09 2.08
CA PRO A 69 8.45 11.11 1.33
C PRO A 69 7.35 11.90 0.60
N ILE A 70 6.80 12.95 1.21
CA ILE A 70 6.20 14.02 0.38
C ILE A 70 7.35 14.96 0.05
N ILE A 71 8.05 14.65 -1.03
CA ILE A 71 8.27 15.66 -2.06
C ILE A 71 7.95 14.97 -3.39
N ALA A 72 6.67 15.03 -3.76
CA ALA A 72 6.30 15.18 -5.16
C ALA A 72 5.84 16.64 -5.35
N PHE A 73 6.73 17.62 -5.11
CA PHE A 73 6.45 19.01 -5.49
C PHE A 73 6.79 19.21 -6.98
N ASP A 74 5.94 18.65 -7.85
CA ASP A 74 5.86 19.03 -9.26
C ASP A 74 4.53 19.76 -9.52
N SER A 75 3.39 19.12 -9.18
CA SER A 75 2.09 19.80 -9.09
C SER A 75 1.13 19.09 -8.14
N LEU A 76 0.13 19.82 -7.63
CA LEU A 76 -0.97 19.24 -6.84
C LEU A 76 -1.70 18.10 -7.59
N MET A 77 -1.72 18.16 -8.92
CA MET A 77 -2.31 17.10 -9.75
C MET A 77 -1.45 15.84 -9.80
N ALA A 78 -0.11 15.98 -9.87
CA ALA A 78 0.80 14.83 -9.85
C ALA A 78 0.68 14.03 -8.55
N GLU A 79 0.57 14.73 -7.42
CA GLU A 79 0.33 14.10 -6.12
C GLU A 79 -1.05 13.42 -6.06
N ALA A 80 -2.09 14.06 -6.60
CA ALA A 80 -3.43 13.46 -6.68
C ALA A 80 -3.44 12.16 -7.50
N TYR A 81 -2.71 12.10 -8.62
CA TYR A 81 -2.55 10.89 -9.42
C TYR A 81 -1.84 9.77 -8.66
N PHE A 82 -0.74 10.10 -7.99
CA PHE A 82 0.01 9.13 -7.18
C PHE A 82 -0.87 8.46 -6.11
N TRP A 83 -1.72 9.24 -5.43
CA TRP A 83 -2.65 8.69 -4.44
C TRP A 83 -3.80 7.90 -5.09
N ALA A 84 -4.29 8.33 -6.25
CA ALA A 84 -5.33 7.61 -7.00
C ALA A 84 -4.86 6.22 -7.49
N ASP A 85 -3.60 6.10 -7.91
CA ASP A 85 -3.01 4.84 -8.39
C ASP A 85 -2.87 3.80 -7.26
N ARG A 86 -2.60 4.26 -6.03
CA ARG A 86 -2.44 3.40 -4.85
C ARG A 86 -3.75 3.04 -4.17
N ALA A 87 -4.80 3.83 -4.36
CA ALA A 87 -6.11 3.59 -3.76
C ALA A 87 -6.86 2.44 -4.44
N SER A 88 -7.59 1.64 -3.65
CA SER A 88 -8.54 0.67 -4.17
C SER A 88 -9.68 1.35 -4.95
N PRO A 89 -10.44 0.61 -5.79
CA PRO A 89 -11.58 1.16 -6.51
C PRO A 89 -12.65 1.80 -5.61
N SER A 90 -12.88 1.25 -4.41
CA SER A 90 -13.82 1.80 -3.43
C SER A 90 -13.31 3.09 -2.79
N GLU A 91 -12.01 3.13 -2.44
CA GLU A 91 -11.39 4.32 -1.86
C GLU A 91 -11.39 5.48 -2.87
N ARG A 92 -11.07 5.22 -4.15
CA ARG A 92 -11.14 6.26 -5.19
C ARG A 92 -12.52 6.91 -5.28
N LYS A 93 -13.59 6.11 -5.26
CA LYS A 93 -14.97 6.62 -5.30
C LYS A 93 -15.31 7.43 -4.05
N ALA A 94 -14.91 6.94 -2.88
CA ALA A 94 -15.13 7.63 -1.61
C ALA A 94 -14.38 8.97 -1.54
N TYR A 95 -13.10 8.99 -1.93
CA TYR A 95 -12.28 10.20 -1.96
C TYR A 95 -12.81 11.22 -2.97
N ALA A 96 -13.19 10.78 -4.17
CA ALA A 96 -13.80 11.67 -5.16
C ALA A 96 -15.08 12.34 -4.61
N LEU A 97 -16.00 11.57 -4.01
CA LEU A 97 -17.21 12.10 -3.41
C LEU A 97 -16.91 13.05 -2.23
N ALA A 98 -15.95 12.70 -1.39
CA ALA A 98 -15.53 13.50 -0.24
C ALA A 98 -14.94 14.85 -0.67
N CYS A 99 -14.14 14.90 -1.73
CA CYS A 99 -13.58 16.13 -2.28
C CYS A 99 -14.69 17.01 -2.89
N VAL A 100 -15.53 16.45 -3.75
CA VAL A 100 -16.60 17.20 -4.44
C VAL A 100 -17.66 17.74 -3.47
N SER A 101 -18.00 16.98 -2.43
CA SER A 101 -19.00 17.41 -1.43
C SER A 101 -18.56 18.60 -0.57
N ARG A 102 -17.25 18.86 -0.46
CA ARG A 102 -16.68 19.96 0.32
C ARG A 102 -16.40 21.22 -0.50
N MET A 103 -16.54 21.16 -1.82
CA MET A 103 -16.38 22.33 -2.69
C MET A 103 -17.53 23.34 -2.49
N SER A 104 -17.26 24.60 -2.80
CA SER A 104 -18.33 25.61 -2.91
C SER A 104 -19.30 25.22 -4.03
N GLN A 105 -20.50 25.81 -4.03
CA GLN A 105 -21.48 25.54 -5.08
C GLN A 105 -20.95 25.91 -6.48
N ALA A 106 -20.21 27.02 -6.58
CA ALA A 106 -19.61 27.49 -7.82
C ALA A 106 -18.52 26.53 -8.32
N ASP A 107 -17.57 26.17 -7.45
CA ASP A 107 -16.45 25.28 -7.83
C ASP A 107 -16.94 23.89 -8.19
N ARG A 108 -17.95 23.37 -7.46
CA ARG A 108 -18.58 22.09 -7.77
C ARG A 108 -19.24 22.11 -9.15
N ALA A 109 -19.90 23.21 -9.52
CA ALA A 109 -20.53 23.34 -10.84
C ALA A 109 -19.47 23.35 -11.96
N SER A 110 -18.40 24.14 -11.80
CA SER A 110 -17.28 24.16 -12.74
C SER A 110 -16.58 22.80 -12.85
N PHE A 111 -16.39 22.09 -11.73
CA PHE A 111 -15.79 20.76 -11.70
C PHE A 111 -16.64 19.73 -12.45
N ILE A 112 -17.97 19.75 -12.24
CA ILE A 112 -18.90 18.86 -12.98
C ILE A 112 -18.87 19.19 -14.47
N ALA A 113 -18.91 20.47 -14.85
CA ALA A 113 -18.85 20.88 -16.25
C ALA A 113 -17.58 20.39 -16.97
N TYR A 114 -16.42 20.47 -16.29
CA TYR A 114 -15.16 19.91 -16.77
C TYR A 114 -15.25 18.40 -17.01
N LEU A 115 -15.82 17.64 -16.06
CA LEU A 115 -15.96 16.18 -16.18
C LEU A 115 -16.90 15.74 -17.31
N THR A 116 -17.95 16.51 -17.57
CA THR A 116 -18.94 16.19 -18.61
C THR A 116 -18.53 16.66 -20.00
N GLY A 117 -17.29 17.15 -20.18
CA GLY A 117 -16.79 17.59 -21.47
C GLY A 117 -17.34 18.95 -21.92
N GLY A 118 -17.84 19.77 -20.99
CA GLY A 118 -18.22 21.16 -21.24
C GLY A 118 -16.99 22.03 -21.41
N LYS A 119 -16.23 21.82 -22.49
CA LYS A 119 -15.44 22.90 -23.09
C LYS A 119 -16.42 23.73 -23.89
N ASP A 120 -16.74 24.91 -23.35
CA ASP A 120 -16.93 26.19 -24.05
C ASP A 120 -17.70 27.17 -23.15
N ALA A 121 -16.97 27.91 -22.28
CA ALA A 121 -17.23 29.27 -21.76
C ALA A 121 -16.47 29.52 -20.44
#